data_AF-A0A357ZHD5-F1
#
_entry.id   AF-A0A357ZHD5-F1
#
_cell.length_a   1.000
_cell.length_b   1.000
_cell.length_c   1.000
_cell.angle_alpha   90.00
_cell.angle_beta   90.00
_cell.angle_gamma   90.00
#
_symmetry.space_group_name_H-M   'P 1'
#
loop_
_entity.id
_entity.type
_entity.pdbx_description
1 polymer ?
#
loop_
_entity_poly.entity_id
_entity_poly.type
_entity_poly.pdbx_seq_one_letter_code
_entity_poly.pdbx_strand_id
1 'polypeptide(L)'
;MGVSFIAKDAAESGFVPFIVIAASLSISIGLMNLLPFPPLDGGRIVVETIERITRRRIPIRVVNTITIAAFGLLILLFLVVTVQDIRNFIF
;
A
#
# COMPACT_ATOMS: atom_id res chain seq x y z
N MET A 1 5.51 20.82 -6.48
CA MET A 1 5.74 21.11 -5.05
C MET A 1 5.39 19.86 -4.27
N GLY A 2 6.37 18.99 -4.04
CA GLY A 2 6.15 17.65 -3.48
C GLY A 2 6.42 17.57 -1.98
N VAL A 3 6.34 16.35 -1.44
CA VAL A 3 6.78 15.97 -0.07
C VAL A 3 8.18 16.51 0.30
N SER A 4 9.02 16.82 -0.70
CA SER A 4 10.31 17.48 -0.50
C SER A 4 10.23 18.90 0.07
N PHE A 5 9.20 19.68 -0.25
CA PHE A 5 9.02 21.02 0.32
C PHE A 5 8.46 20.94 1.75
N ILE A 6 7.50 20.04 1.98
CA ILE A 6 6.93 19.78 3.30
C ILE A 6 7.99 19.24 4.26
N ALA A 7 8.86 18.32 3.80
CA ALA A 7 9.97 17.80 4.60
C ALA A 7 11.04 18.86 4.90
N LYS A 8 11.29 19.79 3.96
CA LYS A 8 12.22 20.90 4.15
C LYS A 8 11.69 21.92 5.16
N ASP A 9 10.39 22.23 5.08
CA ASP A 9 9.68 23.07 6.05
C ASP A 9 9.66 22.39 7.43
N ALA A 10 9.42 21.07 7.51
CA ALA A 10 9.48 20.29 8.76
C ALA A 10 10.84 20.31 9.45
N ALA A 11 11.92 20.23 8.65
CA ALA A 11 13.29 20.18 9.15
C ALA A 11 13.73 21.52 9.76
N GLU A 12 13.19 22.63 9.26
CA GLU A 12 13.44 23.98 9.79
C GLU A 12 12.41 24.41 10.85
N SER A 13 11.24 23.75 10.91
CA SER A 13 10.10 24.19 11.71
C SER A 13 9.86 23.30 12.94
N GLY A 14 10.70 23.38 13.97
CA GLY A 14 10.38 22.96 15.36
C GLY A 14 9.71 21.59 15.61
N PHE A 15 9.28 21.34 16.86
CA PHE A 15 8.71 20.03 17.25
C PHE A 15 7.26 19.82 16.76
N VAL A 16 6.46 20.90 16.70
CA VAL A 16 5.02 20.82 16.41
C VAL A 16 4.74 20.47 14.93
N PRO A 17 5.33 21.15 13.93
CA PRO A 17 5.18 20.81 12.50
C PRO A 17 5.66 19.40 12.15
N PHE A 18 6.72 18.92 12.80
CA PHE A 18 7.19 17.54 12.65
C PHE A 18 6.10 16.53 13.03
N ILE A 19 5.43 16.70 14.18
CA ILE A 19 4.34 15.83 14.61
C ILE A 19 3.17 15.88 13.63
N VAL A 20 2.82 17.07 13.11
CA VAL A 20 1.72 17.20 12.14
C VAL A 20 2.01 16.41 10.86
N ILE A 21 3.23 16.50 10.35
CA ILE A 21 3.65 15.78 9.14
C ILE A 21 3.69 14.28 9.41
N ALA A 22 4.29 13.86 10.52
CA ALA A 22 4.31 12.45 10.93
C ALA A 22 2.89 11.88 11.06
N ALA A 23 1.97 12.62 11.71
CA ALA A 23 0.58 12.21 11.84
C ALA A 23 -0.12 12.09 10.48
N SER A 24 0.07 13.05 9.58
CA SER A 24 -0.52 13.02 8.23
C SER A 24 -0.04 11.82 7.41
N LEU A 25 1.26 11.49 7.51
CA LEU A 25 1.85 10.34 6.84
C LEU A 25 1.36 9.03 7.45
N SER A 26 1.32 8.93 8.79
CA SER A 26 0.79 7.76 9.49
C SER A 26 -0.66 7.48 9.14
N ILE A 27 -1.52 8.51 9.05
CA ILE A 27 -2.91 8.34 8.62
C ILE A 27 -2.96 7.85 7.17
N SER A 28 -2.17 8.43 6.27
CA SER A 28 -2.16 8.05 4.85
C SER A 28 -1.73 6.59 4.65
N ILE A 29 -0.66 6.17 5.33
CA ILE A 29 -0.18 4.78 5.29
C ILE A 29 -1.18 3.84 5.98
N GLY A 30 -1.75 4.26 7.10
CA GLY A 30 -2.77 3.49 7.81
C GLY A 30 -4.02 3.24 6.94
N LEU A 31 -4.50 4.26 6.24
CA LEU A 31 -5.62 4.14 5.29
C LEU A 31 -5.27 3.23 4.11
N MET A 32 -4.07 3.35 3.53
CA MET A 32 -3.57 2.44 2.50
C MET A 32 -3.56 1.00 3.01
N ASN A 33 -3.06 0.75 4.21
CA ASN A 33 -2.98 -0.60 4.78
C ASN A 33 -4.35 -1.20 5.11
N LEU A 34 -5.40 -0.40 5.30
CA LEU A 34 -6.77 -0.90 5.52
C LEU A 34 -7.45 -1.40 4.23
N LEU A 35 -6.87 -1.15 3.06
CA LEU A 35 -7.44 -1.61 1.80
C LEU A 35 -7.48 -3.14 1.73
N PRO A 36 -8.53 -3.74 1.15
CA PRO A 36 -8.71 -5.19 1.06
C PRO A 36 -7.87 -5.79 -0.08
N PHE A 37 -6.56 -5.51 -0.11
CA PHE A 37 -5.65 -5.97 -1.14
C PHE A 37 -4.54 -6.87 -0.54
N PRO A 38 -4.33 -8.11 -1.01
CA PRO A 38 -3.27 -8.99 -0.52
C PRO A 38 -1.95 -8.59 -1.18
N PRO A 39 -1.11 -7.78 -0.52
CA PRO A 39 -0.24 -8.16 0.60
C PRO A 39 -0.31 -7.20 1.81
N LEU A 40 -1.31 -6.32 1.83
CA LEU A 40 -1.52 -5.30 2.85
C LEU A 40 -2.24 -5.90 4.08
N ASP A 41 -2.09 -5.24 5.23
CA ASP A 41 -2.68 -5.67 6.51
C ASP A 41 -4.21 -5.84 6.42
N GLY A 42 -4.90 -4.98 5.66
CA GLY A 42 -6.34 -4.99 5.42
C GLY A 42 -6.81 -6.23 4.67
N GLY A 43 -6.00 -6.76 3.75
CA GLY A 43 -6.27 -8.04 3.09
C GLY A 43 -6.28 -9.20 4.09
N ARG A 44 -5.38 -9.17 5.08
CA ARG A 44 -5.35 -10.16 6.16
C ARG A 44 -6.54 -10.02 7.11
N ILE A 45 -6.89 -8.78 7.47
CA ILE A 45 -8.08 -8.50 8.30
C ILE A 45 -9.34 -9.05 7.63
N VAL A 46 -9.49 -8.90 6.31
CA VAL A 46 -10.63 -9.47 5.57
C VAL A 46 -10.65 -10.99 5.66
N VAL A 47 -9.52 -11.66 5.43
CA VAL A 47 -9.42 -13.13 5.54
C VAL A 47 -9.78 -13.59 6.96
N GLU A 48 -9.19 -12.99 7.99
CA GLU A 48 -9.45 -13.33 9.39
C GLU A 48 -10.91 -13.04 9.80
N THR A 49 -11.50 -11.97 9.28
CA THR A 49 -12.92 -11.64 9.49
C THR A 49 -13.83 -12.67 8.85
N ILE A 50 -13.53 -13.10 7.62
CA ILE A 50 -14.29 -14.15 6.92
C ILE A 50 -14.17 -15.48 7.66
N GLU A 51 -12.98 -15.86 8.14
CA GLU A 51 -12.79 -17.07 8.95
C GLU A 51 -13.60 -17.01 10.25
N ARG A 52 -13.64 -15.86 10.91
CA ARG A 52 -14.41 -15.66 12.15
C ARG A 52 -15.91 -15.75 11.92
N ILE A 53 -16.42 -15.18 10.84
CA ILE A 53 -17.85 -15.24 10.47
C ILE A 53 -18.23 -16.67 10.02
N THR A 54 -17.44 -17.26 9.14
CA THR A 54 -17.72 -18.57 8.53
C THR A 54 -17.40 -19.74 9.49
N ARG A 55 -16.64 -19.48 10.56
CA ARG A 55 -16.10 -20.48 11.51
C ARG A 55 -15.31 -21.61 10.82
N ARG A 56 -14.84 -21.38 9.60
CA ARG A 56 -14.04 -22.32 8.80
C ARG A 56 -12.72 -21.66 8.50
N ARG A 57 -11.63 -22.40 8.70
CA ARG A 57 -10.29 -21.93 8.34
C ARG A 57 -10.12 -21.97 6.83
N ILE A 58 -9.66 -20.87 6.27
CA ILE A 58 -9.26 -20.78 4.88
C ILE A 58 -7.89 -21.48 4.79
N PRO A 59 -7.70 -22.42 3.83
CA PRO A 59 -6.43 -23.11 3.70
C PRO A 59 -5.33 -22.10 3.40
N ILE A 60 -4.18 -22.21 4.08
CA ILE A 60 -3.03 -21.33 3.86
C ILE A 60 -2.56 -21.32 2.39
N ARG A 61 -2.78 -22.44 1.68
CA ARG A 61 -2.49 -22.57 0.26
C ARG A 61 -3.31 -21.59 -0.58
N VAL A 62 -4.59 -21.41 -0.27
CA VAL A 62 -5.49 -20.49 -1.00
C VAL A 62 -5.05 -19.05 -0.80
N VAL A 63 -4.79 -18.66 0.45
CA VAL A 63 -4.29 -17.32 0.78
C VAL A 63 -2.97 -17.05 0.06
N ASN A 64 -2.02 -17.99 0.11
CA ASN A 64 -0.72 -17.85 -0.55
C ASN A 64 -0.84 -17.74 -2.07
N THR A 65 -1.69 -18.55 -2.71
CA THR A 65 -1.93 -18.47 -4.16
C THR A 65 -2.53 -17.12 -4.55
N ILE A 66 -3.51 -16.61 -3.79
CA ILE A 66 -4.11 -15.29 -4.04
C ILE A 66 -3.06 -14.19 -3.88
N THR A 67 -2.24 -14.24 -2.83
CA THR A 67 -1.18 -13.26 -2.59
C THR A 67 -0.15 -13.27 -3.71
N ILE A 68 0.33 -14.44 -4.15
CA ILE A 68 1.29 -14.55 -5.25
C ILE A 68 0.67 -14.05 -6.56
N ALA A 69 -0.59 -14.38 -6.84
CA ALA A 69 -1.28 -13.91 -8.03
C ALA A 69 -1.45 -12.37 -8.02
N ALA A 70 -1.83 -11.79 -6.89
CA ALA A 70 -1.95 -10.34 -6.72
C ALA A 70 -0.59 -9.65 -6.89
N PHE A 71 0.47 -10.19 -6.28
CA PHE A 71 1.83 -9.67 -6.47
C PHE A 71 2.31 -9.79 -7.92
N GLY A 72 2.04 -10.92 -8.58
CA GLY A 72 2.36 -11.12 -9.99
C GLY A 72 1.63 -10.15 -10.90
N LEU A 73 0.35 -9.88 -10.62
CA LEU A 73 -0.43 -8.86 -11.32
C LEU A 73 0.15 -7.46 -11.13
N LEU A 74 0.57 -7.11 -9.90
CA LEU A 74 1.23 -5.82 -9.64
C LEU A 74 2.54 -5.69 -10.42
N ILE A 75 3.38 -6.73 -10.46
CA ILE A 75 4.63 -6.73 -11.23
C ILE A 75 4.33 -6.58 -12.72
N LEU A 76 3.34 -7.31 -13.24
CA LEU A 76 2.93 -7.20 -14.64
C LEU A 76 2.47 -5.78 -14.97
N LEU A 77 1.62 -5.20 -14.12
CA LEU A 77 1.12 -3.85 -14.30
C LEU A 77 2.25 -2.82 -14.23
N PHE A 78 3.18 -2.99 -13.28
CA PHE A 78 4.38 -2.16 -13.17
C PHE A 78 5.22 -2.21 -14.45
N LEU A 79 5.44 -3.39 -15.04
CA LEU A 79 6.17 -3.54 -16.31
C LEU A 79 5.43 -2.86 -17.47
N VAL A 80 4.12 -3.08 -17.58
CA VAL A 80 3.30 -2.46 -18.65
C VAL A 80 3.36 -0.94 -18.57
N VAL A 81 3.16 -0.38 -17.37
CA VAL A 81 3.24 1.06 -17.14
C VAL A 81 4.64 1.58 -17.43
N THR A 82 5.69 0.91 -16.96
CA THR A 82 7.07 1.31 -17.22
C THR A 82 7.40 1.34 -18.71
N VAL A 83 6.96 0.33 -19.47
CA VAL A 83 7.15 0.30 -20.94
C VAL A 83 6.36 1.41 -21.61
N GLN A 84 5.13 1.65 -21.15
CA GLN A 84 4.28 2.73 -21.66
C GLN A 84 4.91 4.11 -21.41
N ASP A 85 5.47 4.33 -20.21
CA ASP A 85 6.15 5.56 -19.83
C ASP A 85 7.43 5.76 -20.65
N ILE A 86 8.23 4.71 -20.85
CA ILE A 86 9.43 4.75 -21.71
C ILE A 86 9.05 5.11 -23.14
N ARG A 87 8.00 4.50 -23.69
CA ARG A 87 7.54 4.80 -25.06
C ARG A 87 7.11 6.26 -25.20
N ASN A 88 6.34 6.76 -24.23
CA ASN A 88 5.87 8.15 -24.20
C ASN A 88 7.00 9.17 -23.93
N PHE A 89 8.11 8.74 -23.33
CA PHE A 89 9.26 9.60 -23.08
C PHE A 89 10.17 9.73 -24.31
N ILE A 90 10.26 8.67 -25.13
CA ILE A 90 11.13 8.63 -26.31
C ILE A 90 10.44 9.20 -27.57
N PHE A 91 9.13 8.99 -27.72
CA PHE A 91 8.31 9.46 -28.84
C PHE A 91 7.40 10.61 -28.40
#